data_AF-A0A7J4FBP2-F1
#
_entry.id   AF-A0A7J4FBP2-F1
#
_cell.length_a   1.000
_cell.length_b   1.000
_cell.length_c   1.000
_cell.angle_alpha   90.00
_cell.angle_beta   90.00
_cell.angle_gamma   90.00
#
_symmetry.space_group_name_H-M   'P 1'
#
loop_
_entity.id
_entity.type
_entity.pdbx_description
1 polymer ?
#
loop_
_entity_poly.entity_id
_entity_poly.type
_entity_poly.pdbx_seq_one_letter_code
_entity_poly.pdbx_strand_id
1 'polypeptide(L)' 'IPYQLETGLPGRTDAARISLMRGGIPAGVISIPTRYIHSPTSVLSLKDLEGAVNIAVEFLKAIA' A
#
# COMPACT_ATOMS: atom_id res chain seq x y z
N ILE A 1 -2.13 11.96 -9.12
CA ILE A 1 -1.84 10.56 -9.49
C ILE A 1 -3.12 9.76 -9.27
N PRO A 2 -3.63 9.00 -10.25
CA PRO A 2 -4.84 8.19 -10.06
C PRO A 2 -4.64 7.15 -8.96
N TYR A 3 -5.60 7.02 -8.06
CA TYR A 3 -5.61 6.01 -7.00
C TYR A 3 -7.05 5.51 -6.79
N GLN A 4 -7.15 4.34 -6.15
CA GLN A 4 -8.42 3.82 -5.66
C GLN A 4 -8.29 3.57 -4.17
N LEU A 5 -9.38 3.82 -3.43
CA LEU A 5 -9.44 3.37 -2.03
C LEU A 5 -9.64 1.86 -2.03
N GLU A 6 -8.95 1.18 -1.12
CA GLU A 6 -9.07 -0.27 -1.01
C GLU A 6 -10.49 -0.63 -0.56
N THR A 7 -11.24 -1.32 -1.42
CA THR A 7 -12.58 -1.82 -1.13
C THR A 7 -12.50 -3.33 -0.92
N GLY A 8 -12.36 -3.77 0.32
CA GLY A 8 -12.22 -5.19 0.66
C GLY A 8 -12.78 -5.51 2.05
N LEU A 9 -13.00 -6.80 2.32
CA LEU A 9 -13.24 -7.30 3.67
C LEU A 9 -12.10 -6.83 4.59
N PRO A 10 -12.37 -6.54 5.88
CA PRO A 10 -11.34 -6.08 6.79
C PRO A 10 -10.17 -7.07 6.87
N GLY A 11 -9.06 -6.70 6.24
CA GLY A 11 -7.72 -7.27 6.43
C GLY A 11 -6.84 -6.26 7.16
N ARG A 12 -5.77 -6.72 7.80
CA ARG A 12 -4.75 -5.85 8.40
C ARG A 12 -3.41 -6.09 7.72
N THR A 13 -2.68 -5.01 7.49
CA THR A 13 -1.26 -5.04 7.13
C THR A 13 -0.41 -4.83 8.38
N ASP A 14 0.92 -4.92 8.23
CA ASP A 14 1.85 -4.59 9.31
C ASP A 14 1.68 -3.15 9.82
N ALA A 15 1.25 -2.22 8.97
CA ALA A 15 0.97 -0.83 9.35
C ALA A 15 -0.08 -0.74 10.47
N ALA A 16 -1.05 -1.67 10.52
CA ALA A 16 -2.05 -1.70 11.57
C ALA A 16 -1.49 -2.11 12.94
N ARG A 17 -0.39 -2.87 12.98
CA ARG A 17 0.33 -3.18 14.23
C ARG A 17 1.33 -2.07 14.56
N ILE A 18 2.09 -1.61 13.56
CA ILE A 18 3.07 -0.53 13.71
C ILE A 18 2.40 0.73 14.28
N SER A 19 1.20 1.06 13.80
CA SER A 19 0.47 2.25 14.26
C SER A 19 0.12 2.24 15.74
N LEU A 20 0.08 1.07 16.39
CA LEU A 20 -0.22 0.92 17.82
C LEU A 20 1.04 0.86 18.71
N MET A 21 2.23 0.83 18.12
CA MET A 21 3.48 0.69 18.87
C MET A 21 3.91 2.02 19.52
N ARG A 22 4.58 1.94 20.68
CA ARG A 22 5.30 3.04 21.34
C ARG A 22 4.51 4.36 21.50
N GLY A 23 3.21 4.28 21.72
CA GLY A 23 2.33 5.45 21.89
C GLY A 23 1.70 5.97 20.60
N GLY A 24 1.97 5.34 19.47
CA GLY A 24 1.41 5.68 18.16
C GLY A 24 2.51 6.05 17.16
N ILE A 25 2.72 5.21 16.15
CA ILE A 25 3.64 5.52 15.04
C ILE A 25 2.80 5.87 13.81
N PRO A 26 2.92 7.07 13.22
CA PRO A 26 2.27 7.39 11.96
C PRO A 26 2.64 6.36 10.88
N ALA A 27 1.65 5.60 10.41
CA ALA A 27 1.83 4.54 9.42
C ALA A 27 0.67 4.55 8.43
N GLY A 28 0.99 4.33 7.17
CA GLY A 28 0.04 4.23 6.06
C GLY A 28 0.38 3.07 5.14
N VAL A 29 -0.51 2.77 4.20
CA VAL A 29 -0.36 1.66 3.26
C VAL A 29 -0.64 2.16 1.85
N ILE A 30 0.18 1.69 0.89
CA ILE A 30 -0.09 1.78 -0.54
C ILE A 30 -0.15 0.34 -1.05
N SER A 31 -1.29 -0.05 -1.64
CA SER A 31 -1.52 -1.40 -2.16
C SER A 31 -1.54 -1.39 -3.69
N ILE A 32 -0.95 -2.41 -4.33
CA ILE A 32 -1.06 -2.64 -5.78
C ILE A 32 -2.10 -3.74 -6.01
N PRO A 33 -3.14 -3.51 -6.84
CA PRO A 33 -4.11 -4.54 -7.20
C PRO A 33 -3.40 -5.78 -7.76
N THR A 34 -3.46 -6.87 -7.01
CA THR A 34 -2.72 -8.09 -7.30
C THR A 34 -3.60 -9.30 -7.05
N ARG A 35 -3.61 -10.25 -8.00
CA ARG A 35 -4.31 -11.53 -7.85
C ARG A 35 -3.35 -12.58 -7.28
N TYR A 36 -3.89 -13.44 -6.42
CA TYR A 36 -3.17 -14.60 -5.85
C TYR A 36 -1.99 -14.23 -4.93
N ILE A 37 -2.15 -13.21 -4.06
CA ILE A 37 -1.10 -12.62 -3.20
C ILE A 37 -0.48 -13.54 -2.12
N HIS A 38 -0.86 -14.81 -2.05
CA HIS A 38 -0.24 -15.82 -1.17
C HIS A 38 -0.01 -17.15 -1.90
N SER A 39 -0.08 -17.15 -3.23
CA SER A 39 0.21 -18.31 -4.06
C SER A 39 1.68 -18.28 -4.52
N PRO A 40 2.25 -19.41 -4.99
CA PRO A 40 3.61 -19.43 -5.54
C PRO A 40 3.83 -18.45 -6.71
N THR A 41 2.75 -18.13 -7.43
CA THR A 41 2.74 -17.14 -8.51
C THR A 41 1.59 -16.16 -8.28
N SER A 42 1.85 -14.87 -8.48
CA SER A 42 0.88 -13.78 -8.42
C SER A 42 0.85 -13.00 -9.73
N VAL A 43 -0.20 -12.23 -9.96
CA VAL A 43 -0.38 -11.44 -11.19
C VAL A 43 -0.83 -10.02 -10.85
N LEU A 44 -0.14 -9.04 -11.42
CA LEU A 44 -0.44 -7.61 -11.29
C LEU A 44 -0.34 -6.90 -12.64
N SER A 45 -0.81 -5.66 -12.71
CA SER A 45 -0.65 -4.77 -13.85
C SER A 45 0.61 -3.92 -13.68
N LEU A 46 1.48 -3.87 -14.71
CA LEU A 46 2.66 -3.00 -14.68
C LEU A 46 2.30 -1.51 -14.58
N LYS A 47 1.14 -1.11 -15.14
CA LYS A 47 0.65 0.26 -15.03
C LYS A 47 0.29 0.63 -13.59
N ASP A 48 -0.26 -0.32 -12.83
CA ASP A 48 -0.62 -0.09 -11.42
C ASP A 48 0.64 -0.05 -10.54
N LEU A 49 1.66 -0.85 -10.88
CA LEU A 49 2.97 -0.80 -10.23
C LEU A 49 3.62 0.59 -10.43
N GLU A 50 3.68 1.09 -11.66
CA GLU A 50 4.19 2.43 -11.95
C GLU A 50 3.40 3.52 -11.23
N GLY A 51 2.06 3.39 -11.18
CA GLY A 51 1.19 4.28 -10.42
C GLY A 51 1.53 4.31 -8.93
N ALA A 52 1.73 3.15 -8.30
CA ALA A 52 2.09 3.05 -6.89
C ALA A 52 3.47 3.66 -6.59
N VAL A 53 4.46 3.45 -7.47
CA VAL A 53 5.78 4.09 -7.36
C VAL A 53 5.65 5.61 -7.39
N ASN A 54 4.86 6.14 -8.32
CA ASN A 54 4.63 7.59 -8.40
C ASN A 54 3.99 8.14 -7.12
N ILE A 55 3.01 7.45 -6.53
CA ILE A 55 2.39 7.86 -5.26
C ILE A 55 3.44 7.90 -4.14
N ALA A 56 4.25 6.83 -4.00
CA ALA A 56 5.27 6.75 -2.96
C ALA A 56 6.31 7.87 -3.10
N VAL A 57 6.79 8.14 -4.32
CA VAL A 57 7.77 9.18 -4.59
C VAL A 57 7.21 10.57 -4.29
N GLU A 58 6.01 10.90 -4.77
CA GLU A 58 5.41 12.22 -4.49
C GLU A 58 5.09 12.41 -3.00
N PHE A 59 4.69 11.34 -2.29
CA PHE A 59 4.52 11.40 -0.85
C PHE A 59 5.84 11.72 -0.13
N LEU A 60 6.93 11.02 -0.47
CA LEU A 60 8.25 11.28 0.13
C LEU A 60 8.73 12.70 -0.13
N LYS A 61 8.54 13.24 -1.35
CA LYS A 61 8.85 14.63 -1.67
C LYS A 61 8.04 15.64 -0.86
N ALA A 62 6.81 15.30 -0.49
CA ALA A 62 5.93 16.20 0.26
C ALA A 62 6.25 16.24 1.76
N ILE A 63 6.97 15.24 2.29
CA ILE A 63 7.32 15.14 3.72
C ILE A 63 8.82 15.34 4.00
N ALA A 64 9.64 15.42 2.96
CA ALA A 64 11.06 15.79 3.04
C ALA A 64 11.22 17.31 2.95
#